data_AF-A0A7V3V064-F1
#
_entry.id   AF-A0A7V3V064-F1
#
_cell.length_a   1.000
_cell.length_b   1.000
_cell.length_c   1.000
_cell.angle_alpha   90.00
_cell.angle_beta   90.00
_cell.angle_gamma   90.00
#
_symmetry.space_group_name_H-M   'P 1'
#
loop_
_entity.id
_entity.type
_entity.pdbx_description
1 polymer ?
#
loop_
_entity_poly.entity_id
_entity_poly.type
_entity_poly.pdbx_seq_one_letter_code
_entity_poly.pdbx_strand_id
1 'polypeptide(L)' 'MPLTRNIKKGIFNGILCSVTLTDQDLQGPLAGKKIETLIYAMGMGNIFINIASGSYPEGEIRGQLR' A
#
# COMPACT_ATOMS: atom_id res chain seq x y z
N MET A 1 6.10 -6.50 -18.65
CA MET A 1 7.54 -6.53 -18.32
C MET A 1 7.67 -7.02 -16.88
N PRO A 2 8.37 -8.13 -16.58
CA PRO A 2 8.57 -8.50 -15.19
C PRO A 2 9.65 -7.56 -14.62
N LEU A 3 9.28 -6.74 -13.65
CA LEU A 3 10.25 -6.00 -12.85
C LEU A 3 11.02 -7.02 -12.02
N THR A 4 12.27 -7.30 -12.39
CA THR A 4 13.22 -8.05 -11.56
C THR A 4 13.56 -7.19 -10.35
N ARG A 5 12.66 -7.16 -9.36
CA ARG A 5 12.82 -6.39 -8.13
C ARG A 5 13.84 -7.13 -7.28
N ASN A 6 14.99 -6.52 -6.99
CA ASN A 6 15.92 -7.02 -5.98
C ASN A 6 15.20 -7.05 -4.63
N ILE A 7 14.68 -8.21 -4.27
CA ILE A 7 13.92 -8.40 -3.03
C ILE A 7 14.93 -8.46 -1.89
N LYS A 8 14.97 -7.44 -1.03
CA LYS A 8 15.73 -7.51 0.22
C LYS A 8 15.14 -8.62 1.08
N LYS A 9 15.96 -9.61 1.45
CA LYS A 9 15.59 -10.75 2.29
C LYS A 9 16.26 -10.62 3.66
N GLY A 10 15.61 -11.12 4.71
CA GLY A 10 16.11 -11.08 6.08
C GLY A 10 15.63 -9.88 6.88
N ILE A 11 16.13 -9.75 8.12
CA ILE A 11 15.77 -8.66 9.04
C ILE A 11 16.19 -7.33 8.41
N PHE A 12 15.25 -6.40 8.34
CA PHE A 12 15.46 -5.10 7.75
C PHE A 12 14.88 -4.01 8.66
N ASN A 13 15.65 -2.94 8.86
CA ASN A 13 15.22 -1.76 9.60
C ASN A 13 15.26 -0.55 8.64
N GLY A 14 14.13 0.13 8.49
CA GLY A 14 13.96 1.28 7.58
C GLY A 14 12.86 1.08 6.53
N ILE A 15 12.99 1.77 5.39
CA ILE A 15 12.01 1.72 4.28
C ILE A 15 12.27 0.50 3.39
N LEU A 16 11.38 -0.49 3.46
CA LEU A 16 11.46 -1.70 2.62
C LEU A 16 11.03 -1.40 1.18
N CYS A 17 10.03 -0.55 1.03
CA CYS A 17 9.46 -0.12 -0.24
C CYS A 17 8.93 1.31 -0.10
N SER A 18 9.22 2.14 -1.09
CA SER A 18 8.55 3.42 -1.30
C SER A 18 7.85 3.37 -2.66
N VAL A 19 6.67 3.96 -2.75
CA VAL A 19 5.91 4.08 -3.98
C VAL A 19 5.28 5.47 -4.02
N THR A 20 5.18 6.02 -5.23
CA THR A 20 4.43 7.25 -5.49
C THR A 20 3.06 6.85 -6.00
N LEU A 21 2.01 7.36 -5.36
CA LEU A 21 0.63 7.22 -5.80
C LEU A 21 0.18 8.51 -6.46
N THR A 22 -0.58 8.37 -7.53
CA THR A 22 -1.12 9.47 -8.34
C THR A 22 -2.63 9.32 -8.51
N ASP A 23 -3.27 10.32 -9.11
CA ASP A 23 -4.70 10.27 -9.48
C ASP A 23 -5.06 9.01 -10.28
N GLN A 24 -4.14 8.51 -11.11
CA GLN A 24 -4.36 7.36 -11.99
C GLN A 24 -4.39 6.02 -11.24
N ASP A 25 -3.82 5.97 -10.04
CA ASP A 25 -3.77 4.75 -9.23
C ASP A 25 -5.04 4.54 -8.41
N LEU A 26 -5.92 5.55 -8.36
CA LEU A 26 -7.18 5.49 -7.63
C LEU A 26 -8.17 4.59 -8.36
N GLN A 27 -8.75 3.66 -7.60
CA GLN A 27 -9.67 2.65 -8.09
C GLN A 27 -10.97 2.64 -7.26
N GLY A 28 -11.97 1.90 -7.73
CA GLY A 28 -13.25 1.75 -7.03
C GLY A 28 -13.97 3.09 -6.84
N PRO A 29 -14.51 3.38 -5.63
CA PRO A 29 -15.23 4.64 -5.36
C PRO A 29 -14.41 5.92 -5.56
N LEU A 30 -13.08 5.82 -5.59
CA LEU A 30 -12.17 6.93 -5.81
C LEU A 30 -11.66 7.02 -7.27
N ALA A 31 -12.06 6.10 -8.15
CA ALA A 31 -11.63 6.12 -9.55
C ALA A 31 -11.99 7.44 -10.25
N GLY A 32 -11.01 8.02 -10.95
CA GLY A 32 -11.16 9.30 -11.64
C GLY A 32 -11.20 10.53 -10.74
N LYS A 33 -11.02 10.38 -9.42
CA LYS A 33 -10.88 11.50 -8.49
C LYS A 33 -9.43 11.98 -8.41
N LYS A 34 -9.26 13.05 -7.64
CA LYS A 34 -7.97 13.65 -7.31
C LYS A 34 -7.37 13.03 -6.05
N ILE A 35 -6.05 12.86 -6.00
CA ILE A 35 -5.32 12.24 -4.87
C ILE A 35 -5.61 12.94 -3.54
N GLU A 36 -5.92 14.23 -3.57
CA GLU A 36 -6.36 15.04 -2.44
C GLU A 36 -7.62 14.47 -1.76
N THR A 37 -8.51 13.82 -2.51
CA THR A 37 -9.69 13.14 -1.94
C THR A 37 -9.27 11.98 -1.05
N LEU A 38 -8.27 11.20 -1.47
CA LEU A 38 -7.73 10.11 -0.66
C LEU A 38 -7.04 10.68 0.60
N ILE A 39 -6.25 11.74 0.45
CA ILE A 39 -5.59 12.43 1.58
C ILE A 39 -6.63 12.93 2.60
N TYR A 40 -7.72 13.54 2.13
CA TYR A 40 -8.80 13.99 3.00
C TYR A 40 -9.47 12.83 3.74
N ALA A 41 -9.78 11.73 3.04
CA ALA A 41 -10.38 10.55 3.66
C ALA A 41 -9.46 9.89 4.70
N MET A 42 -8.14 9.89 4.47
CA MET A 42 -7.13 9.47 5.45
C MET A 42 -7.17 10.35 6.70
N GLY A 43 -7.25 11.68 6.53
CA GLY A 43 -7.35 12.63 7.64
C GLY A 43 -8.63 12.47 8.49
N MET A 44 -9.70 11.94 7.90
CA MET A 44 -10.94 11.62 8.61
C MET A 44 -10.93 10.26 9.31
N GLY A 45 -9.90 9.43 9.15
CA GLY A 45 -9.86 8.08 9.69
C GLY A 45 -10.80 7.08 8.98
N ASN A 46 -11.28 7.42 7.79
CA ASN A 46 -12.23 6.59 7.03
C ASN A 46 -11.54 5.57 6.10
N ILE A 47 -10.23 5.40 6.22
CA ILE A 47 -9.42 4.54 5.34
C ILE A 47 -8.84 3.39 6.15
N PHE A 48 -9.02 2.18 5.62
CA PHE A 48 -8.28 0.99 6.05
C PHE A 48 -7.26 0.63 4.97
N ILE A 49 -6.05 0.27 5.38
CA ILE A 49 -4.98 -0.16 4.48
C ILE A 49 -4.85 -1.67 4.57
N ASN A 50 -4.98 -2.34 3.42
CA ASN A 50 -4.71 -3.77 3.30
C ASN A 50 -3.46 -4.02 2.46
N ILE A 51 -2.57 -4.89 2.93
CA ILE A 51 -1.38 -5.32 2.19
C ILE A 51 -1.58 -6.80 1.84
N ALA A 52 -1.95 -7.07 0.59
CA ALA A 52 -2.04 -8.43 0.08
C ALA A 52 -0.69 -8.90 -0.46
N SER A 53 -0.34 -10.17 -0.22
CA SER A 53 0.82 -10.81 -0.83
C SER A 53 0.34 -11.92 -1.76
N GLY A 54 1.05 -12.16 -2.88
CA GLY A 54 0.66 -13.21 -3.82
C GLY A 54 0.67 -14.61 -3.20
N SER A 55 1.58 -14.86 -2.25
CA SER A 55 1.65 -16.13 -1.50
C SER A 55 0.56 -16.27 -0.44
N TYR A 56 0.01 -15.15 0.06
CA TYR A 56 -0.98 -15.11 1.13
C TYR A 56 -2.03 -14.03 0.82
N PRO A 57 -3.00 -14.34 -0.04
CA PRO A 57 -3.96 -13.37 -0.59
C PRO A 57 -4.98 -12.86 0.45
N GLU A 58 -5.26 -13.65 1.49
CA GLU A 58 -6.20 -13.32 2.58
C GLU A 58 -5.62 -12.33 3.62
N GLY A 59 -4.41 -11.81 3.42
CA GLY A 59 -3.83 -10.77 4.29
C GLY A 59 -3.20 -11.32 5.59
N GLU A 60 -2.27 -12.27 5.46
CA GLU A 60 -1.63 -12.92 6.62
C GLU A 60 -0.47 -12.12 7.24
N ILE A 61 -0.08 -10.97 6.67
CA ILE A 61 0.99 -10.15 7.23
C ILE A 61 0.43 -9.37 8.43
N ARG A 62 0.63 -9.92 9.63
CA ARG A 62 0.26 -9.31 10.92
C ARG A 62 1.53 -8.95 11.68
N GLY A 63 1.64 -7.70 12.12
CA GLY A 63 2.73 -7.22 12.97
C GLY A 63 2.18 -6.74 14.31
N GLN A 64 2.81 -7.11 15.41
CA GLN A 64 2.52 -6.53 16.73
C GLN A 64 3.49 -5.38 16.97
N LEU A 65 2.95 -4.18 17.19
CA LEU A 65 3.74 -3.05 17.66
C LEU A 65 4.14 -3.32 19.12
N ARG A 66 5.43 -3.27 19.42
CA ARG A 66 5.98 -3.15 20.78
C ARG A 66 6.67 -1.80 20.89
#